data_AF-C4FIN8-F1
#
_entry.id   AF-C4FIN8-F1
#
_cell.length_a   1.000
_cell.length_b   1.000
_cell.length_c   1.000
_cell.angle_alpha   90.00
_cell.angle_beta   90.00
_cell.angle_gamma   90.00
#
_symmetry.space_group_name_H-M   'P 1'
#
loop_
_entity.id
_entity.type
_entity.pdbx_description
1 polymer ?
#
loop_
_entity_poly.entity_id
_entity_poly.type
_entity_poly.pdbx_seq_one_letter_code
_entity_poly.pdbx_strand_id
1 'polypeptide(L)'
;MIGLASGIVGFIGVYWLKSKLKYDDSLDAFGVHGLNGIWGAIATGIFANPSVNSAGKGLLYGNSAQVIVQFEAVLATIVYTAIMTTILYFITSVLTGGARVDEETEVIGLDESVHGERGFEI
;
A
#
# COMPACT_ATOMS: atom_id res chain seq x y z
N MET A 1 9.04 -7.12 17.82
CA MET A 1 7.80 -6.33 18.00
C MET A 1 7.22 -5.84 16.68
N ILE A 2 7.95 -5.05 15.89
CA ILE A 2 7.45 -4.52 14.60
C ILE A 2 6.92 -5.62 13.69
N GLY A 3 7.74 -6.64 13.39
CA GLY A 3 7.33 -7.74 12.50
C GLY A 3 6.14 -8.57 13.00
N LEU A 4 6.03 -8.82 14.32
CA LEU A 4 4.88 -9.54 14.90
C LEU A 4 3.58 -8.75 14.67
N ALA A 5 3.60 -7.45 14.96
CA ALA A 5 2.47 -6.58 14.72
C ALA A 5 2.17 -6.40 13.22
N SER A 6 3.19 -6.33 12.35
CA SER A 6 3.00 -6.32 10.89
C SER A 6 2.30 -7.58 10.39
N GLY A 7 2.60 -8.76 10.95
CA GLY A 7 1.89 -9.99 10.59
C GLY A 7 0.39 -9.89 10.88
N ILE A 8 0.02 -9.34 12.03
CA ILE A 8 -1.37 -9.13 12.44
C ILE A 8 -2.05 -8.05 11.57
N VAL A 9 -1.40 -6.90 11.39
CA VAL A 9 -1.92 -5.76 10.61
C VAL A 9 -2.14 -6.16 9.15
N GLY A 10 -1.14 -6.81 8.53
CA GLY A 10 -1.25 -7.34 7.18
C GLY A 10 -2.40 -8.34 7.03
N PHE A 11 -2.51 -9.32 7.94
CA PHE A 11 -3.61 -10.28 7.92
C PHE A 11 -4.98 -9.61 8.01
N ILE A 12 -5.16 -8.63 8.90
CA ILE A 12 -6.40 -7.86 9.02
C ILE A 12 -6.71 -7.12 7.71
N GLY A 13 -5.70 -6.50 7.11
CA GLY A 13 -5.84 -5.80 5.83
C GLY A 13 -6.32 -6.70 4.70
N VAL A 14 -5.62 -7.81 4.50
CA VAL A 14 -5.86 -8.75 3.40
C VAL A 14 -7.16 -9.51 3.58
N TYR A 15 -7.39 -10.11 4.75
CA TYR A 15 -8.51 -11.03 4.94
C TYR A 15 -9.80 -10.30 5.34
N TRP A 16 -9.73 -9.40 6.32
CA TRP A 16 -10.92 -8.82 6.91
C TRP A 16 -11.33 -7.50 6.23
N LEU A 17 -10.40 -6.56 6.08
CA LEU A 17 -10.69 -5.22 5.58
C LEU A 17 -11.12 -5.24 4.11
N LYS A 18 -10.37 -5.96 3.26
CA LYS A 18 -10.71 -6.17 1.84
C LYS A 18 -12.09 -6.79 1.66
N SER A 19 -12.38 -7.87 2.38
CA SER A 19 -13.71 -8.52 2.33
C SER A 19 -14.84 -7.61 2.82
N LYS A 20 -14.59 -6.84 3.89
CA LYS A 20 -15.56 -5.91 4.47
C LYS A 20 -15.91 -4.75 3.54
N LEU A 21 -14.89 -4.17 2.91
CA LEU A 21 -15.02 -2.99 2.04
C LEU A 21 -15.25 -3.34 0.56
N LYS A 22 -15.06 -4.61 0.19
CA LYS A 22 -15.26 -5.15 -1.17
C LYS A 22 -14.46 -4.42 -2.26
N TYR A 23 -13.26 -3.95 -1.94
CA TYR A 23 -12.35 -3.42 -2.95
C TYR A 23 -11.54 -4.54 -3.61
N ASP A 24 -11.27 -4.41 -4.90
CA ASP A 24 -10.42 -5.32 -5.66
C ASP A 24 -8.99 -4.77 -5.71
N ASP A 25 -8.21 -5.17 -4.71
CA ASP A 25 -6.76 -5.01 -4.67
C ASP A 25 -6.15 -6.38 -4.99
N SER A 26 -6.00 -6.68 -6.28
CA SER A 26 -5.88 -8.06 -6.77
C SER A 26 -4.69 -8.83 -6.16
N LEU A 27 -3.62 -8.12 -5.79
CA LEU A 27 -2.41 -8.69 -5.20
C LEU A 27 -2.17 -8.24 -3.75
N ASP A 28 -3.21 -7.72 -3.09
CA ASP A 28 -3.20 -7.32 -1.68
C ASP A 28 -2.15 -6.23 -1.35
N ALA A 29 -1.83 -5.37 -2.31
CA ALA A 29 -0.80 -4.35 -2.18
C ALA A 29 -1.09 -3.35 -1.04
N PHE A 30 -2.35 -2.94 -0.87
CA PHE A 30 -2.76 -2.03 0.20
C PHE A 30 -2.65 -2.69 1.57
N GLY A 31 -3.11 -3.94 1.71
CA GLY A 31 -3.05 -4.67 2.98
C GLY A 31 -1.60 -4.96 3.41
N VAL A 32 -0.78 -5.44 2.48
CA VAL A 32 0.60 -5.87 2.77
C VAL A 32 1.58 -4.70 2.83
N HIS A 33 1.48 -3.72 1.92
CA HIS A 33 2.41 -2.59 1.88
C HIS A 33 1.84 -1.33 2.51
N GLY A 34 0.60 -0.97 2.20
CA GLY A 34 -0.04 0.24 2.73
C GLY A 34 -0.17 0.21 4.25
N LEU A 35 -0.90 -0.77 4.80
CA LEU A 35 -1.13 -0.85 6.26
C LEU A 35 0.13 -1.16 7.06
N ASN A 36 0.99 -2.07 6.57
CA ASN A 36 2.25 -2.35 7.25
C ASN A 36 3.26 -1.21 7.15
N GLY A 37 3.22 -0.43 6.06
CA GLY A 37 4.00 0.80 5.93
C GLY A 37 3.58 1.85 6.95
N ILE A 38 2.27 2.04 7.14
CA ILE A 38 1.72 2.91 8.20
C ILE A 38 2.20 2.43 9.57
N TRP A 39 2.01 1.14 9.89
CA TRP A 39 2.47 0.59 11.17
C TRP A 39 3.98 0.75 11.36
N GLY A 40 4.79 0.41 10.36
CA GLY A 40 6.25 0.53 10.41
C GLY A 40 6.71 1.97 10.67
N ALA A 41 6.07 2.95 10.02
CA ALA A 41 6.35 4.37 10.23
C ALA A 41 6.01 4.81 11.66
N ILE A 42 4.85 4.45 12.20
CA ILE A 42 4.47 4.77 13.59
C ILE A 42 5.40 4.05 14.58
N ALA A 43 5.69 2.77 14.33
CA ALA A 43 6.59 1.99 15.16
C ALA A 43 8.02 2.56 15.17
N THR A 44 8.49 3.16 14.07
CA THR A 44 9.76 3.89 14.03
C THR A 44 9.75 5.04 15.04
N GLY A 45 8.64 5.77 15.16
CA GLY A 45 8.49 6.83 16.15
C GLY A 45 8.50 6.34 17.59
N ILE A 46 8.14 5.08 17.82
CA ILE A 46 8.15 4.45 19.15
C ILE A 46 9.53 3.90 19.50
N PHE A 47 10.12 3.14 18.58
CA PHE A 47 11.27 2.26 18.84
C PHE A 47 12.62 2.79 18.35
N ALA A 48 12.69 3.94 17.66
CA ALA A 48 13.96 4.50 17.16
C ALA A 48 14.98 4.66 18.30
N ASN A 49 16.06 3.88 18.24
CA ASN A 49 17.08 3.82 19.29
C ASN A 49 18.31 4.67 18.90
N PRO A 50 18.66 5.70 19.68
CA PRO A 50 19.83 6.55 19.38
C PRO A 50 21.16 5.80 19.46
N SER A 51 21.24 4.64 20.13
CA SER A 51 22.44 3.80 20.14
C SER A 51 22.66 3.06 18.82
N VAL A 52 21.63 2.92 17.99
CA VAL A 52 21.71 2.31 16.66
C VAL A 52 22.01 3.37 15.61
N ASN A 53 21.34 4.52 15.71
CA ASN A 53 21.61 5.69 14.89
C ASN A 53 21.35 6.96 15.70
N SER A 54 22.39 7.74 15.95
CA SER A 54 22.32 8.95 16.77
C SER A 54 21.42 10.04 16.20
N ALA A 55 21.07 9.98 14.92
CA ALA A 55 20.14 10.91 14.28
C ALA A 55 18.66 10.68 14.67
N GLY A 56 18.32 9.51 15.24
CA GLY A 56 16.95 9.13 15.54
C GLY A 56 16.73 8.76 17.00
N LYS A 57 15.65 9.27 17.59
CA LYS A 57 15.25 8.96 18.97
C LYS A 57 13.74 8.87 19.06
N GLY A 58 13.21 7.73 19.50
CA GLY A 58 11.79 7.45 19.61
C GLY A 58 11.23 7.64 21.02
N LEU A 59 9.93 7.37 21.16
CA LEU A 59 9.19 7.51 22.41
C LEU A 59 9.83 6.75 23.57
N LEU A 60 10.20 5.48 23.37
CA LEU A 60 10.77 4.64 24.44
C LEU A 60 12.17 5.09 24.89
N TYR A 61 12.79 5.98 24.13
CA TYR A 61 14.09 6.57 24.47
C TYR A 61 13.94 8.00 25.01
N GLY A 62 12.71 8.51 25.18
CA GLY A 62 12.42 9.81 25.76
C GLY A 62 12.17 10.93 24.75
N ASN A 63 11.80 10.62 23.50
CA ASN A 63 11.34 11.60 22.52
C ASN A 63 9.92 11.27 22.04
N SER A 64 8.91 11.75 22.76
CA SER A 64 7.51 11.53 22.42
C SER A 64 7.07 12.26 21.15
N ALA A 65 7.70 13.39 20.82
CA ALA A 65 7.40 14.16 19.63
C ALA A 65 7.63 13.35 18.34
N GLN A 66 8.54 12.35 18.37
CA GLN A 66 8.81 11.53 17.20
C GLN A 66 7.57 10.77 16.70
N VAL A 67 6.68 10.29 17.59
CA VAL A 67 5.46 9.60 17.16
C VAL A 67 4.52 10.55 16.40
N ILE A 68 4.44 11.80 16.84
CA ILE A 68 3.63 12.84 16.18
C ILE A 68 4.20 13.15 14.80
N VAL A 69 5.52 13.34 14.69
CA VAL A 69 6.20 13.56 13.40
C VAL A 69 5.94 12.39 12.43
N GLN A 70 6.03 11.15 12.91
CA GLN A 70 5.74 9.99 12.07
C GLN A 70 4.27 9.92 11.64
N PHE A 71 3.33 10.30 12.51
CA PHE A 71 1.92 10.35 12.18
C PHE A 71 1.61 11.43 11.12
N GLU A 72 2.18 12.63 11.27
CA GLU A 72 2.08 13.70 10.27
C GLU A 72 2.67 13.28 8.93
N ALA A 73 3.83 12.62 8.92
CA ALA A 73 4.45 12.09 7.71
C ALA A 73 3.57 11.03 7.02
N VAL A 74 2.95 10.13 7.79
CA VAL A 74 2.00 9.15 7.25
C VAL A 74 0.80 9.85 6.63
N LEU A 75 0.18 10.80 7.32
CA LEU A 75 -0.97 11.53 6.79
C LEU A 75 -0.63 12.31 5.52
N ALA A 76 0.49 13.03 5.52
CA ALA A 76 0.97 13.77 4.35
C ALA A 76 1.18 12.82 3.16
N THR A 77 1.77 11.64 3.41
CA THR A 77 2.00 10.62 2.37
C THR A 77 0.68 10.07 1.84
N ILE A 78 -0.29 9.73 2.70
CA ILE A 78 -1.61 9.23 2.28
C ILE A 78 -2.33 10.27 1.43
N VAL A 79 -2.37 11.54 1.87
CA VAL A 79 -3.03 12.62 1.13
C VAL A 79 -2.37 12.82 -0.23
N TYR A 80 -1.04 12.88 -0.27
CA TYR A 80 -0.30 13.07 -1.51
C TYR A 80 -0.52 11.91 -2.48
N THR A 81 -0.36 10.66 -2.03
CA THR A 81 -0.49 9.49 -2.91
C THR A 81 -1.92 9.29 -3.37
N ALA A 82 -2.93 9.55 -2.54
CA ALA A 82 -4.33 9.50 -2.94
C ALA A 82 -4.62 10.53 -4.04
N ILE A 83 -4.28 11.81 -3.81
CA ILE A 83 -4.54 12.88 -4.78
C ILE A 83 -3.79 12.64 -6.08
N MET A 84 -2.47 12.44 -6.00
CA MET A 84 -1.63 12.36 -7.19
C MET A 84 -1.91 11.09 -8.01
N THR A 85 -2.11 9.95 -7.35
CA THR A 85 -2.45 8.71 -8.07
C THR A 85 -3.80 8.82 -8.75
N THR A 86 -4.81 9.42 -8.10
CA THR A 86 -6.12 9.64 -8.72
C THR A 86 -6.04 10.57 -9.92
N ILE A 87 -5.30 11.67 -9.82
CA ILE A 87 -5.09 12.59 -10.95
C ILE A 87 -4.43 11.84 -12.12
N LEU A 88 -3.35 11.12 -11.85
CA LEU A 88 -2.62 10.37 -12.88
C LEU A 88 -3.49 9.29 -13.51
N TYR A 89 -4.25 8.54 -12.71
CA TYR A 89 -5.17 7.51 -13.19
C TYR A 89 -6.19 8.06 -14.20
N PHE A 90 -6.83 9.20 -13.89
CA PHE A 90 -7.81 9.79 -14.80
C PHE A 90 -7.16 10.40 -16.04
N ILE A 91 -6.01 11.05 -15.90
CA ILE A 91 -5.27 11.59 -17.05
C ILE A 91 -4.88 10.46 -18.00
N THR A 92 -4.26 9.39 -17.49
CA THR A 92 -3.83 8.27 -18.34
C THR A 92 -5.02 7.58 -18.96
N SER A 93 -6.08 7.29 -18.19
CA SER A 93 -7.31 6.68 -18.69
C SER A 93 -7.93 7.48 -19.85
N VAL A 94 -7.99 8.81 -19.74
CA VAL A 94 -8.50 9.64 -20.85
C VAL A 94 -7.59 9.59 -22.08
N LEU A 95 -6.27 9.61 -21.89
CA LEU A 95 -5.31 9.58 -23.00
C LEU A 95 -5.25 8.21 -23.70
N THR A 96 -5.54 7.12 -22.99
CA THR A 96 -5.47 5.74 -23.51
C THR A 96 -6.83 5.17 -23.91
N GLY A 97 -7.92 5.92 -23.76
CA GLY A 97 -9.27 5.46 -24.07
C GLY A 97 -9.87 4.53 -23.00
N GLY A 98 -9.32 4.51 -21.79
CA GLY A 98 -9.74 3.70 -20.67
C GLY A 98 -8.55 3.12 -19.89
N ALA A 99 -8.78 2.78 -18.61
CA ALA A 99 -7.80 2.12 -17.73
C ALA A 99 -8.10 0.62 -17.50
N ARG A 100 -9.21 0.11 -18.02
CA ARG A 100 -9.61 -1.31 -17.96
C ARG A 100 -10.07 -1.71 -19.36
N VAL A 101 -9.77 -2.95 -19.76
CA VAL A 101 -10.30 -3.54 -20.99
C VAL A 101 -11.81 -3.76 -20.88
N ASP A 102 -12.49 -3.96 -22.01
CA ASP A 102 -13.90 -4.35 -22.01
C ASP A 102 -14.09 -5.78 -21.46
N GLU A 103 -15.34 -6.13 -21.14
CA GLU A 103 -15.69 -7.40 -20.49
C GLU A 103 -15.37 -8.61 -21.37
N GLU A 104 -15.52 -8.53 -22.70
CA GLU A 104 -15.20 -9.64 -23.61
C GLU A 104 -13.69 -9.91 -23.61
N THR A 105 -12.88 -8.85 -23.74
CA THR A 105 -11.43 -8.92 -23.65
C THR A 105 -10.96 -9.46 -22.29
N GLU A 106 -11.60 -9.05 -21.19
CA GLU A 106 -11.29 -9.55 -19.85
C GLU A 106 -11.59 -11.06 -19.70
N VAL A 107 -12.71 -11.53 -20.26
CA VAL A 107 -13.12 -12.95 -20.24
C VAL A 107 -12.19 -13.83 -21.09
N ILE A 108 -11.75 -13.35 -22.25
CA ILE A 108 -10.76 -14.05 -23.10
C ILE A 108 -9.39 -14.11 -22.40
N GLY A 109 -9.03 -13.05 -21.67
CA GLY A 109 -7.76 -12.88 -20.99
C GLY A 109 -6.77 -12.06 -21.81
N LEU A 110 -5.94 -11.26 -21.12
CA LEU A 110 -5.03 -10.31 -21.76
C LEU A 110 -3.91 -10.97 -22.58
N ASP A 111 -3.48 -12.17 -22.21
CA ASP A 111 -2.45 -12.93 -22.95
C ASP A 111 -2.90 -13.16 -24.40
N GLU A 112 -4.11 -13.70 -24.60
CA GLU A 112 -4.61 -14.03 -25.95
C GLU A 112 -5.11 -12.78 -26.68
N SER A 113 -5.85 -11.90 -26.00
CA SER A 113 -6.50 -10.75 -26.62
C SER A 113 -5.57 -9.56 -26.94
N VAL A 114 -4.54 -9.33 -26.12
CA VAL A 114 -3.63 -8.17 -26.25
C VAL A 114 -2.26 -8.59 -26.76
N HIS A 115 -1.77 -9.76 -26.34
CA HIS A 115 -0.42 -10.22 -26.66
C HIS A 115 -0.38 -11.30 -27.76
N GLY A 116 -1.51 -11.93 -28.10
CA GLY A 116 -1.58 -12.98 -29.12
C GLY A 116 -0.86 -14.27 -28.70
N GLU A 117 -0.66 -14.45 -27.39
CA GLU A 117 0.09 -15.57 -26.80
C GLU A 117 -0.80 -16.33 -25.80
N ARG A 118 -0.35 -17.51 -25.38
CA ARG A 118 -0.95 -18.24 -24.26
C ARG A 118 0.09 -18.44 -23.17
N GLY A 119 -0.22 -18.05 -21.94
CA GLY A 119 0.70 -18.22 -20.81
C GLY A 119 1.11 -19.67 -20.57
N PHE A 120 0.25 -20.64 -20.92
CA PHE A 120 0.55 -22.07 -20.87
C PHE A 120 -0.09 -22.81 -22.05
N GLU A 121 0.64 -23.76 -22.64
CA GLU A 121 0.09 -24.79 -23.53
C GLU A 121 -0.08 -26.07 -22.71
N ILE A 122 -1.33 -26.43 -22.40
CA ILE A 122 -1.70 -27.69 -21.71
C ILE A 122 -2.47 -28.60 -22.65
#